data_AF-A0A0R0CK55-F1
#
_entry.id   AF-A0A0R0CK55-F1
#
_cell.length_a   1.000
_cell.length_b   1.000
_cell.length_c   1.000
_cell.angle_alpha   90.00
_cell.angle_beta   90.00
_cell.angle_gamma   90.00
#
_symmetry.space_group_name_H-M   'P 1'
#
loop_
_entity.id
_entity.type
_entity.pdbx_description
1 polymer ?
#
loop_
_entity_poly.entity_id
_entity_poly.type
_entity_poly.pdbx_seq_one_letter_code
_entity_poly.pdbx_strand_id
1 'polypeptide(L)'
;MSRYPWSVIVRALVFFLPLLVLYLFSRWSALQAAGQAHRGDGALGIAVLLGAMTLLMLLGFCVDFVVQLARRRTFNWLMDGLLIALLMTPFGWFACNWFGGRDYGVCQIPMALFGRVLEGLGL
;
A
#
# COMPACT_ATOMS: atom_id res chain seq x y z
N MET A 1 23.40 5.92 20.72
CA MET A 1 23.63 5.12 19.51
C MET A 1 22.72 3.90 19.55
N SER A 2 21.60 3.92 18.82
CA SER A 2 20.61 2.83 18.86
C SER A 2 21.16 1.62 18.09
N ARG A 3 21.47 0.54 18.81
CA ARG A 3 21.53 -0.80 18.20
C ARG A 3 20.13 -1.14 17.69
N TYR A 4 20.02 -2.06 16.73
CA TYR A 4 18.79 -2.57 16.09
C TYR A 4 18.35 -1.90 14.77
N PRO A 5 19.17 -1.97 13.70
CA PRO A 5 18.66 -1.91 12.31
C PRO A 5 17.55 -2.94 12.06
N TRP A 6 17.48 -3.99 12.88
CA TRP A 6 16.42 -5.00 12.88
C TRP A 6 15.01 -4.43 13.00
N SER A 7 14.82 -3.33 13.74
CA SER A 7 13.48 -2.75 13.92
C SER A 7 12.89 -2.19 12.62
N VAL A 8 13.73 -1.64 11.73
CA VAL A 8 13.31 -1.14 10.42
C VAL A 8 13.08 -2.29 9.44
N ILE A 9 13.94 -3.31 9.47
CA ILE A 9 13.78 -4.50 8.63
C ILE A 9 12.48 -5.22 8.95
N VAL A 10 12.15 -5.39 10.24
CA VAL A 10 10.90 -6.02 10.67
C VAL A 10 9.69 -5.19 10.24
N ARG A 11 9.74 -3.85 10.34
CA ARG A 11 8.66 -2.96 9.87
C ARG A 11 8.44 -3.05 8.37
N ALA A 12 9.53 -3.03 7.60
CA ALA A 12 9.48 -3.23 6.15
C ALA A 12 8.91 -4.61 5.80
N LEU A 13 9.32 -5.67 6.49
CA LEU A 13 8.77 -7.02 6.29
C LEU A 13 7.27 -7.09 6.60
N VAL A 14 6.82 -6.51 7.72
CA VAL A 14 5.40 -6.46 8.08
C VAL A 14 4.57 -5.72 7.02
N PHE A 15 5.17 -4.74 6.33
CA PHE A 15 4.53 -4.05 5.21
C PHE A 15 4.55 -4.87 3.90
N PHE A 16 5.73 -5.31 3.46
CA PHE A 16 5.91 -5.92 2.14
C PHE A 16 5.42 -7.36 2.06
N LEU A 17 5.54 -8.14 3.13
CA LEU A 17 5.21 -9.57 3.14
C LEU A 17 3.71 -9.82 2.86
N PRO A 18 2.74 -9.19 3.55
CA PRO A 18 1.33 -9.38 3.24
C PRO A 18 0.95 -8.87 1.84
N LEU A 19 1.55 -7.79 1.35
CA LEU A 19 1.36 -7.32 -0.04
C LEU A 19 1.88 -8.33 -1.06
N LEU A 20 3.05 -8.93 -0.81
CA LEU A 20 3.63 -9.97 -1.65
C LEU A 20 2.74 -11.22 -1.66
N VAL A 21 2.27 -11.66 -0.49
CA VAL A 21 1.36 -12.81 -0.37
C VAL A 21 0.08 -12.56 -1.17
N LEU A 22 -0.50 -11.36 -1.05
CA LEU A 22 -1.71 -11.02 -1.79
C LEU A 22 -1.48 -10.93 -3.30
N TYR A 23 -0.32 -10.42 -3.74
CA TYR A 23 0.08 -10.41 -5.15
C TYR A 23 0.27 -11.82 -5.71
N LEU A 24 0.93 -12.71 -4.97
CA LEU A 24 1.09 -14.11 -5.38
C LEU A 24 -0.25 -14.82 -5.43
N PHE A 25 -1.12 -14.57 -4.45
CA PHE A 25 -2.49 -15.08 -4.43
C PHE A 25 -3.30 -14.55 -5.62
N SER A 26 -3.18 -13.27 -5.96
CA SER A 26 -3.90 -12.69 -7.10
C SER A 26 -3.43 -13.29 -8.43
N ARG A 27 -2.11 -13.43 -8.63
CA ARG A 27 -1.54 -14.14 -9.79
C ARG A 27 -2.03 -15.58 -9.89
N TRP A 28 -2.05 -16.31 -8.77
CA TRP A 28 -2.51 -17.69 -8.73
C TRP A 28 -3.99 -17.81 -9.07
N SER A 29 -4.82 -16.92 -8.51
CA SER A 29 -6.26 -16.87 -8.82
C SER A 29 -6.54 -16.50 -10.28
N ALA A 30 -5.74 -15.59 -10.87
CA ALA A 30 -5.87 -15.20 -12.27
C ALA A 30 -5.55 -16.37 -13.23
N LEU A 31 -4.55 -17.19 -12.88
CA LEU A 31 -4.23 -18.40 -13.63
C LEU A 31 -5.36 -19.44 -13.57
N GLN A 32 -6.04 -19.58 -12.42
CA GLN A 32 -7.19 -20.47 -12.29
C GLN A 32 -8.44 -19.95 -13.01
N ALA A 33 -8.68 -18.64 -12.94
CA ALA A 33 -9.80 -17.98 -13.61
C ALA A 33 -9.64 -17.90 -15.14
N ALA A 34 -8.46 -18.18 -15.69
CA ALA A 34 -8.26 -18.28 -17.12
C ALA A 34 -9.16 -19.33 -17.78
N GLY A 35 -9.63 -20.34 -17.03
CA GLY A 35 -10.56 -21.37 -17.51
C GLY A 35 -12.04 -21.17 -17.18
N GLN A 36 -12.43 -20.11 -16.44
CA GLN A 36 -13.81 -19.94 -15.96
C GLN A 36 -14.52 -18.72 -16.55
N ALA A 37 -15.84 -18.84 -16.77
CA ALA A 37 -16.67 -17.83 -17.43
C ALA A 37 -16.90 -16.54 -16.62
N HIS A 38 -16.61 -16.52 -15.31
CA HIS A 38 -16.85 -15.38 -14.40
C HIS A 38 -15.52 -14.75 -13.93
N ARG A 39 -14.72 -14.23 -14.86
CA ARG A 39 -13.43 -13.57 -14.54
C ARG A 39 -13.57 -12.30 -13.70
N GLY A 40 -14.71 -11.61 -13.77
CA GLY A 40 -14.91 -10.30 -13.13
C GLY A 40 -15.02 -10.37 -11.60
N ASP A 41 -15.67 -11.39 -11.06
CA ASP A 41 -16.03 -11.45 -9.64
C ASP A 41 -14.81 -11.74 -8.74
N GLY A 42 -13.86 -12.55 -9.24
CA GLY A 42 -12.60 -12.82 -8.55
C GLY A 42 -11.73 -11.58 -8.40
N ALA A 43 -11.66 -10.73 -9.45
CA ALA A 43 -10.87 -9.51 -9.42
C ALA A 43 -11.44 -8.48 -8.42
N LEU A 44 -12.77 -8.36 -8.33
CA LEU A 44 -13.42 -7.47 -7.36
C LEU A 44 -13.16 -7.92 -5.91
N GLY A 45 -13.29 -9.22 -5.63
CA GLY A 45 -13.02 -9.76 -4.29
C GLY A 45 -11.58 -9.51 -3.82
N ILE A 46 -10.61 -9.66 -4.72
CA ILE A 46 -9.19 -9.39 -4.44
C ILE A 46 -8.94 -7.90 -4.20
N ALA A 47 -9.58 -7.02 -4.98
CA ALA A 47 -9.47 -5.58 -4.78
C ALA A 47 -10.03 -5.14 -3.41
N VAL A 48 -11.17 -5.71 -2.99
CA VAL A 48 -11.75 -5.45 -1.66
C VAL A 48 -10.84 -5.96 -0.54
N LEU A 49 -10.26 -7.16 -0.69
CA LEU A 49 -9.29 -7.72 0.26
C LEU A 49 -8.03 -6.85 0.37
N LEU A 50 -7.48 -6.40 -0.77
CA LEU A 50 -6.34 -5.49 -0.82
C LEU A 50 -6.67 -4.16 -0.13
N GLY A 51 -7.85 -3.60 -0.38
CA GLY A 51 -8.35 -2.39 0.27
C GLY A 51 -8.47 -2.54 1.78
N ALA A 52 -9.06 -3.64 2.25
CA ALA A 52 -9.20 -3.92 3.68
C ALA A 52 -7.85 -4.11 4.37
N MET A 53 -6.93 -4.88 3.76
CA MET A 53 -5.58 -5.09 4.29
C MET A 53 -4.77 -3.80 4.35
N THR A 54 -4.80 -2.99 3.29
CA THR A 54 -4.08 -1.70 3.26
C THR A 54 -4.63 -0.74 4.32
N LEU A 55 -5.94 -0.74 4.57
CA LEU A 55 -6.57 0.08 5.60
C LEU A 55 -6.15 -0.36 7.02
N LEU A 56 -6.11 -1.67 7.29
CA LEU A 56 -5.60 -2.22 8.55
C LEU A 56 -4.12 -1.89 8.78
N MET A 57 -3.28 -2.00 7.74
CA MET A 57 -1.88 -1.62 7.82
C MET A 57 -1.72 -0.12 8.07
N LEU A 58 -2.47 0.72 7.37
CA LEU A 58 -2.46 2.16 7.55
C LEU A 58 -2.78 2.53 9.01
N LEU A 59 -3.83 1.92 9.59
CA LEU A 59 -4.17 2.11 11.00
C LEU A 59 -3.03 1.67 11.93
N GLY A 60 -2.44 0.49 11.69
CA GLY A 60 -1.31 -0.01 12.48
C GLY A 60 -0.10 0.93 12.45
N PHE A 61 0.31 1.36 11.26
CA PHE A 61 1.43 2.29 11.09
C PHE A 61 1.12 3.68 11.66
N CYS A 62 -0.12 4.18 11.58
CA CYS A 62 -0.52 5.44 12.21
C CYS A 62 -0.37 5.39 13.73
N VAL A 63 -0.84 4.31 14.37
CA VAL A 63 -0.67 4.13 15.83
C VAL A 63 0.81 4.06 16.19
N ASP A 64 1.59 3.28 15.45
CA ASP A 64 3.03 3.15 15.65
C ASP A 64 3.79 4.47 15.50
N PHE A 65 3.42 5.27 14.49
CA PHE A 65 3.96 6.60 14.24
C PHE A 65 3.73 7.52 15.44
N VAL A 66 2.50 7.58 15.96
CA VAL A 66 2.15 8.39 17.14
C VAL A 66 2.93 7.93 18.37
N VAL A 67 3.02 6.62 18.60
CA VAL A 67 3.77 6.05 19.73
C VAL A 67 5.27 6.39 19.64
N GLN A 68 5.85 6.37 18.45
CA GLN A 68 7.28 6.65 18.25
C GLN A 68 7.61 8.13 18.26
N LEU A 69 6.70 8.96 17.78
CA LEU A 69 6.76 10.41 17.93
C LEU A 69 6.76 10.77 19.43
N ALA A 70 5.86 10.17 20.20
CA ALA A 70 5.81 10.34 21.66
C ALA A 70 7.10 9.88 22.36
N ARG A 71 7.71 8.78 21.88
CA ARG A 71 8.99 8.25 22.39
C ARG A 71 10.23 8.97 21.83
N ARG A 72 10.06 10.02 21.01
CA ARG A 72 11.12 10.81 20.36
C ARG A 72 12.17 9.97 19.61
N ARG A 73 11.77 8.82 19.04
CA ARG A 73 12.69 7.96 18.27
C ARG A 73 12.77 8.42 16.83
N THR A 74 13.65 9.40 16.56
CA THR A 74 13.65 10.17 15.31
C THR A 74 13.68 9.32 14.04
N PHE A 75 14.51 8.28 14.03
CA PHE A 75 14.67 7.44 12.85
C PHE A 75 13.45 6.57 12.56
N ASN A 76 12.78 6.06 13.59
CA ASN A 76 11.71 5.09 13.41
C ASN A 76 10.39 5.78 13.01
N TRP A 77 10.06 6.95 13.60
CA TRP A 77 8.85 7.68 13.18
C TRP A 77 8.98 8.23 11.75
N LEU A 78 10.20 8.54 11.30
CA LEU A 78 10.47 8.97 9.92
C LEU A 78 10.25 7.83 8.93
N MET A 79 10.68 6.60 9.28
CA MET A 79 10.41 5.40 8.48
C MET A 79 8.92 5.07 8.42
N ASP A 80 8.20 5.15 9.55
CA ASP A 80 6.76 4.95 9.56
C ASP A 80 6.02 6.01 8.76
N GLY A 81 6.47 7.27 8.84
CA GLY A 81 5.92 8.35 8.03
C GLY A 81 6.08 8.08 6.53
N LEU A 82 7.23 7.55 6.10
CA LEU A 82 7.46 7.12 4.72
C LEU A 82 6.54 5.96 4.31
N LEU A 83 6.37 4.95 5.17
CA LEU A 83 5.47 3.83 4.90
C LEU A 83 4.01 4.27 4.82
N ILE A 84 3.56 5.16 5.70
CA ILE A 84 2.23 5.77 5.67
C ILE A 84 2.05 6.56 4.36
N ALA A 85 3.04 7.38 3.98
CA ALA A 85 2.97 8.15 2.74
C ALA A 85 2.85 7.23 1.51
N LEU A 86 3.58 6.11 1.50
CA LEU A 86 3.49 5.10 0.45
C LEU A 86 2.10 4.42 0.45
N LEU A 87 1.58 4.04 1.61
CA LEU A 87 0.23 3.47 1.77
C LEU A 87 -0.88 4.41 1.32
N MET A 88 -0.68 5.72 1.45
CA MET A 88 -1.63 6.74 1.01
C MET A 88 -1.63 6.93 -0.51
N THR A 89 -0.60 6.49 -1.25
CA THR A 89 -0.54 6.67 -2.71
C THR A 89 -1.73 6.09 -3.49
N PRO A 90 -2.21 4.85 -3.27
CA PRO A 90 -3.41 4.33 -3.93
C PRO A 90 -4.66 5.15 -3.60
N PHE A 91 -4.83 5.56 -2.34
CA PHE A 91 -5.96 6.38 -1.92
C PHE A 91 -5.93 7.78 -2.54
N GLY A 92 -4.75 8.39 -2.59
CA GLY A 92 -4.51 9.66 -3.26
C GLY A 92 -4.79 9.57 -4.76
N TRP A 93 -4.36 8.50 -5.43
CA TRP A 93 -4.65 8.27 -6.85
C TRP A 93 -6.16 8.18 -7.09
N PHE A 94 -6.88 7.40 -6.27
CA PHE A 94 -8.32 7.25 -6.39
C PHE A 94 -9.05 8.57 -6.13
N ALA A 95 -8.72 9.27 -5.04
CA ALA A 95 -9.33 10.55 -4.69
C ALA A 95 -9.08 11.61 -5.77
N CYS A 96 -7.85 11.74 -6.25
CA CYS A 96 -7.52 12.72 -7.28
C CYS A 96 -8.19 12.42 -8.63
N ASN A 97 -8.42 11.16 -8.98
CA ASN A 97 -9.22 10.80 -10.16
C ASN A 97 -10.72 11.04 -9.94
N TRP A 98 -11.26 10.72 -8.77
CA TRP A 98 -12.68 10.85 -8.45
C TRP A 98 -13.13 12.31 -8.39
N PHE A 99 -12.33 13.17 -7.76
CA PHE A 99 -12.63 14.60 -7.62
C PHE A 99 -12.15 15.45 -8.80
N GLY A 100 -11.63 14.84 -9.88
CA GLY A 100 -11.12 15.57 -11.05
C GLY A 100 -9.91 16.46 -10.76
N GLY A 101 -9.18 16.19 -9.69
CA GLY A 101 -8.09 17.03 -9.17
C GLY A 101 -6.73 16.83 -9.85
N ARG A 102 -6.72 16.42 -11.13
CA ARG A 102 -5.49 16.08 -11.87
C ARG A 102 -4.47 17.22 -11.94
N ASP A 103 -4.94 18.45 -11.90
CA ASP A 103 -4.11 19.64 -12.07
C ASP A 103 -3.50 20.16 -10.76
N TYR A 104 -3.92 19.62 -9.60
CA TYR A 104 -3.33 20.02 -8.32
C TYR A 104 -1.96 19.37 -8.13
N GLY A 105 -0.94 20.17 -7.75
CA GLY A 105 0.43 19.67 -7.53
C GLY A 105 0.53 18.52 -6.52
N VAL A 106 -0.35 18.49 -5.51
CA VAL A 106 -0.46 17.39 -4.53
C VAL A 106 -0.90 16.06 -5.15
N CYS A 107 -1.59 16.08 -6.28
CA CYS A 107 -2.06 14.88 -6.98
C CYS A 107 -1.03 14.30 -7.96
N GLN A 108 0.01 15.05 -8.33
CA GLN A 108 1.02 14.57 -9.28
C GLN A 108 1.82 13.39 -8.74
N ILE A 109 2.16 13.42 -7.44
CA ILE A 109 2.96 12.37 -6.79
C ILE A 109 2.21 11.03 -6.77
N PRO A 110 0.99 10.92 -6.22
CA PRO A 110 0.25 9.66 -6.24
C PRO A 110 -0.10 9.22 -7.67
N MET A 111 -0.37 10.14 -8.60
CA MET A 111 -0.60 9.78 -10.01
C MET A 111 0.62 9.18 -10.69
N ALA A 112 1.81 9.77 -10.50
CA ALA A 112 3.02 9.25 -11.10
C ALA A 112 3.46 7.93 -10.45
N LEU A 113 3.45 7.84 -9.11
CA LEU A 113 3.89 6.64 -8.39
C LEU A 113 2.94 5.46 -8.60
N PHE A 114 1.65 5.66 -8.38
CA PHE A 114 0.68 4.57 -8.47
C PHE A 114 0.31 4.26 -9.93
N GLY A 115 0.27 5.27 -10.81
CA GLY A 115 0.04 5.08 -12.25
C GLY A 115 1.11 4.19 -12.91
N ARG A 116 2.40 4.43 -12.60
CA ARG A 116 3.51 3.57 -13.07
C ARG A 116 3.39 2.12 -12.58
N VAL A 117 2.87 1.92 -11.36
CA VAL A 117 2.64 0.60 -10.80
C VAL A 117 1.51 -0.11 -11.53
N LEU A 118 0.42 0.58 -11.86
CA LEU A 118 -0.68 0.03 -12.66
C LEU A 118 -0.21 -0.35 -14.07
N GLU A 119 0.54 0.55 -14.74
CA GLU A 119 1.15 0.28 -16.06
C GLU A 119 2.05 -0.97 -16.02
N GLY A 120 2.89 -1.10 -14.98
CA GLY A 120 3.75 -2.26 -14.80
C GLY A 120 3.01 -3.56 -14.48
N LEU A 121 1.80 -3.47 -13.92
CA LEU A 121 0.92 -4.61 -13.66
C LEU A 121 0.04 -4.97 -14.87
N GLY A 122 0.05 -4.16 -15.94
CA GLY A 122 -0.78 -4.36 -17.13
C GLY A 122 -2.27 -4.13 -16.88
N LEU A 123 -2.60 -3.27 -15.92
CA LEU A 123 -3.97 -2.86 -15.55
C LEU A 123 -4.29 -1.45 -16.07
#